data_AF-A0A970WD34-F1
#
_entry.id   AF-A0A970WD34-F1
#
_cell.length_a   1.000
_cell.length_b   1.000
_cell.length_c   1.000
_cell.angle_alpha   90.00
_cell.angle_beta   90.00
_cell.angle_gamma   90.00
#
_symmetry.space_group_name_H-M   'P 1'
#
loop_
_entity.id
_entity.type
_entity.pdbx_description
1 polymer ?
#
loop_
_entity_poly.entity_id
_entity_poly.type
_entity_poly.pdbx_seq_one_letter_code
_entity_poly.pdbx_strand_id
1 'polypeptide(L)'
;MLRHAFLAASLFLVLGSTVSAQTWAEKMFQERTHDFGDVARGAKAEFRYELTNLYEEEVHISSVTSTCGCTTPWIEKQDLKTHETTAIVAKINTDRFLGQKGATLTVTFDKPYYAQVQLQARAYIRSDVVFNPGSVEIGAVAEGQAADRQVTLAHAGRSDWQILEVTCTNPHLSATFEEIGRSGGNTQYRISVHLDETMPVGYLNEHVVLKTNDYNRTQVPLLVQGRVEPSIVVSPATLFMGNVEPGQTVTKNIVLRGAKPFRVVSVNCADGSFKFEIPDDSSAPKTVHIIPVTFVGGTASRKLEQIIRVETDLGTPVPDLPTYAVVQ
;
A
#
# COMPACT_ATOMS: atom_id res chain seq x y z
N MET A 1 -23.89 -65.17 -51.31
CA MET A 1 -23.07 -64.15 -52.01
C MET A 1 -23.83 -62.84 -51.98
N LEU A 2 -23.54 -61.91 -51.05
CA LEU A 2 -23.97 -60.51 -51.12
C LEU A 2 -23.07 -59.67 -50.21
N ARG A 3 -22.49 -58.60 -50.79
CA ARG A 3 -21.55 -57.63 -50.20
C ARG A 3 -22.32 -56.64 -49.32
N HIS A 4 -22.01 -56.45 -48.04
CA HIS A 4 -22.44 -55.23 -47.31
C HIS A 4 -21.24 -54.60 -46.58
N ALA A 5 -21.03 -53.32 -46.89
CA ALA A 5 -19.90 -52.49 -46.49
C ALA A 5 -20.06 -51.97 -45.05
N PHE A 6 -18.97 -51.96 -44.29
CA PHE A 6 -18.89 -51.31 -42.98
C PHE A 6 -18.49 -49.83 -43.18
N LEU A 7 -19.34 -48.91 -42.73
CA LEU A 7 -19.03 -47.49 -42.56
C LEU A 7 -18.58 -47.29 -41.10
N ALA A 8 -17.32 -46.92 -40.90
CA ALA A 8 -16.79 -46.53 -39.59
C ALA A 8 -16.94 -45.01 -39.43
N ALA A 9 -17.76 -44.58 -38.46
CA ALA A 9 -17.86 -43.19 -38.05
C ALA A 9 -16.88 -42.93 -36.88
N SER A 10 -15.80 -42.20 -37.16
CA SER A 10 -14.85 -41.76 -36.13
C SER A 10 -15.38 -40.49 -35.46
N LEU A 11 -15.77 -40.61 -34.19
CA LEU A 11 -16.14 -39.50 -33.32
C LEU A 11 -14.86 -38.88 -32.74
N PHE A 12 -14.43 -37.74 -33.28
CA PHE A 12 -13.32 -36.95 -32.74
C PHE A 12 -13.81 -36.15 -31.51
N LEU A 13 -13.38 -36.55 -30.32
CA LEU A 13 -13.59 -35.79 -29.08
C LEU A 13 -12.55 -34.67 -29.02
N VAL A 14 -12.97 -33.42 -29.22
CA VAL A 14 -12.13 -32.24 -28.98
C VAL A 14 -12.18 -31.91 -27.49
N LEU A 15 -11.14 -32.31 -26.76
CA LEU A 15 -10.89 -31.87 -25.38
C LEU A 15 -10.35 -30.42 -25.43
N GLY A 16 -11.22 -29.45 -25.13
CA GLY A 16 -10.85 -28.05 -25.01
C GLY A 16 -9.91 -27.80 -23.83
N SER A 17 -8.82 -27.09 -24.09
CA SER A 17 -7.80 -26.67 -23.13
C SER A 17 -8.28 -25.49 -22.26
N THR A 18 -8.95 -25.79 -21.14
CA THR A 18 -9.40 -24.77 -20.16
C THR A 18 -8.33 -24.33 -19.15
N VAL A 19 -7.13 -24.92 -19.18
CA VAL A 19 -6.10 -24.69 -18.16
C VAL A 19 -5.38 -23.34 -18.32
N SER A 20 -5.43 -22.70 -19.49
CA SER A 20 -4.65 -21.47 -19.75
C SER A 20 -5.34 -20.17 -19.32
N ALA A 21 -6.66 -20.14 -19.12
CA ALA A 21 -7.42 -18.89 -18.97
C ALA A 21 -7.30 -18.22 -17.58
N GLN A 22 -6.87 -18.94 -16.55
CA GLN A 22 -6.78 -18.40 -15.18
C GLN A 22 -5.39 -17.85 -14.83
N THR A 23 -4.34 -18.28 -15.54
CA THR A 23 -2.95 -17.97 -15.15
C THR A 23 -2.50 -16.54 -15.45
N TRP A 24 -3.22 -15.79 -16.30
CA TRP A 24 -2.86 -14.40 -16.60
C TRP A 24 -3.06 -13.51 -15.36
N ALA A 25 -4.21 -13.64 -14.68
CA ALA A 25 -4.54 -12.85 -13.51
C ALA A 25 -3.66 -13.20 -12.30
N GLU A 26 -3.26 -14.47 -12.17
CA GLU A 26 -2.37 -14.91 -11.09
C GLU A 26 -1.01 -14.21 -11.14
N LYS A 27 -0.48 -13.93 -12.34
CA LYS A 27 0.82 -13.28 -12.54
C LYS A 27 0.84 -11.82 -12.08
N MET A 28 -0.33 -11.19 -11.95
CA MET A 28 -0.44 -9.80 -11.52
C MET A 28 -0.14 -9.61 -10.02
N PHE A 29 -0.33 -10.66 -9.21
CA PHE A 29 -0.14 -10.59 -7.75
C PHE A 29 1.32 -10.81 -7.37
N GLN A 30 1.85 -9.95 -6.50
CA GLN A 30 3.18 -10.12 -5.92
C GLN A 30 3.23 -11.35 -5.01
N GLU A 31 2.16 -11.55 -4.23
CA GLU A 31 1.98 -12.69 -3.35
C GLU A 31 0.50 -13.08 -3.25
N ARG A 32 0.26 -14.36 -2.93
CA ARG A 32 -1.10 -14.92 -2.86
C ARG A 32 -1.37 -15.65 -1.55
N THR A 33 -0.41 -15.69 -0.64
CA THR A 33 -0.55 -16.33 0.66
C THR A 33 0.07 -15.44 1.70
N HIS A 34 -0.66 -15.20 2.77
CA HIS A 34 -0.18 -14.47 3.93
C HIS A 34 -0.54 -15.25 5.20
N ASP A 35 0.43 -15.37 6.09
CA ASP A 35 0.25 -15.93 7.41
C ASP A 35 0.53 -14.82 8.42
N PHE A 36 -0.50 -14.38 9.13
CA PHE A 36 -0.39 -13.39 10.19
C PHE A 36 0.30 -13.97 11.44
N GLY A 37 0.52 -15.28 11.49
CA GLY A 37 1.08 -15.96 12.66
C GLY A 37 0.14 -15.89 13.86
N ASP A 38 0.73 -15.78 15.05
CA ASP A 38 0.00 -15.64 16.31
C ASP A 38 -0.39 -14.18 16.55
N VAL A 39 -1.66 -13.83 16.33
CA VAL A 39 -2.17 -12.47 16.56
C VAL A 39 -2.87 -12.36 17.91
N ALA A 40 -2.63 -11.28 18.64
CA ALA A 40 -3.36 -11.00 19.87
C ALA A 40 -4.85 -10.74 19.58
N ARG A 41 -5.71 -11.03 20.55
CA ARG A 41 -7.14 -10.69 20.45
C ARG A 41 -7.29 -9.16 20.41
N GLY A 42 -8.17 -8.70 19.53
CA GLY A 42 -8.38 -7.27 19.26
C GLY A 42 -7.24 -6.59 18.52
N ALA A 43 -6.17 -7.33 18.15
CA ALA A 43 -5.10 -6.77 17.33
C ALA A 43 -5.62 -6.46 15.94
N LYS A 44 -5.21 -5.32 15.37
CA LYS A 44 -5.49 -5.02 13.97
C LYS A 44 -4.62 -5.94 13.09
N ALA A 45 -5.27 -6.88 12.38
CA ALA A 45 -4.62 -7.83 11.48
C ALA A 45 -5.12 -7.60 10.04
N GLU A 46 -4.39 -6.79 9.29
CA GLU A 46 -4.71 -6.41 7.92
C GLU A 46 -3.53 -6.67 6.99
N PHE A 47 -3.81 -7.21 5.81
CA PHE A 47 -2.79 -7.49 4.80
C PHE A 47 -3.24 -7.06 3.41
N ARG A 48 -2.31 -6.51 2.63
CA ARG A 48 -2.55 -5.96 1.30
C ARG A 48 -1.91 -6.89 0.27
N TYR A 49 -2.71 -7.67 -0.44
CA TYR A 49 -2.22 -8.42 -1.59
C TYR A 49 -2.10 -7.47 -2.78
N GLU A 50 -0.91 -6.93 -2.99
CA GLU A 50 -0.64 -6.02 -4.09
C GLU A 50 -0.68 -6.74 -5.44
N LEU A 51 -1.34 -6.10 -6.41
CA LEU A 51 -1.35 -6.55 -7.79
C LEU A 51 -1.16 -5.39 -8.77
N THR A 52 -0.46 -5.67 -9.87
CA THR A 52 -0.18 -4.70 -10.93
C THR A 52 -0.68 -5.22 -12.26
N ASN A 53 -1.37 -4.36 -13.04
CA ASN A 53 -1.76 -4.71 -14.40
C ASN A 53 -0.52 -4.80 -15.31
N LEU A 54 -0.16 -6.02 -15.73
CA LEU A 54 0.99 -6.27 -16.58
C LEU A 54 0.70 -6.11 -18.08
N TYR A 55 -0.55 -5.79 -18.44
CA TYR A 55 -1.07 -5.86 -19.79
C TYR A 55 -1.47 -4.48 -20.32
N GLU A 56 -1.57 -4.35 -21.64
CA GLU A 56 -2.02 -3.12 -22.29
C GLU A 56 -3.52 -2.90 -22.10
N GLU A 57 -4.29 -3.99 -22.02
CA GLU A 57 -5.72 -3.96 -21.79
C GLU A 57 -6.08 -3.54 -20.37
N GLU A 58 -7.22 -2.87 -20.23
CA GLU A 58 -7.79 -2.53 -18.94
C GLU A 58 -8.26 -3.80 -18.20
N VAL A 59 -7.89 -3.89 -16.92
CA VAL A 59 -8.29 -4.99 -16.04
C VAL A 59 -9.38 -4.48 -15.09
N HIS A 60 -10.47 -5.25 -14.97
CA HIS A 60 -11.54 -4.95 -14.03
C HIS A 60 -11.73 -6.08 -13.01
N ILE A 61 -11.74 -5.70 -11.74
CA ILE A 61 -11.99 -6.58 -10.59
C ILE A 61 -13.46 -6.47 -10.20
N SER A 62 -14.27 -7.42 -10.66
CA SER A 62 -15.71 -7.45 -10.42
C SER A 62 -16.08 -7.65 -8.95
N SER A 63 -15.34 -8.52 -8.23
CA SER A 63 -15.66 -8.86 -6.85
C SER A 63 -14.51 -9.55 -6.12
N VAL A 64 -14.56 -9.47 -4.79
CA VAL A 64 -13.78 -10.33 -3.89
C VAL A 64 -14.71 -10.93 -2.85
N THR A 65 -14.60 -12.24 -2.64
CA THR A 65 -15.42 -12.97 -1.67
C THR A 65 -14.54 -13.78 -0.72
N SER A 66 -15.00 -14.01 0.50
CA SER A 66 -14.27 -14.80 1.50
C SER A 66 -15.04 -16.07 1.84
N THR A 67 -14.32 -17.18 2.01
CA THR A 67 -14.86 -18.48 2.42
C THR A 67 -15.32 -18.52 3.87
N CYS A 68 -14.78 -17.68 4.76
CA CYS A 68 -15.23 -17.53 6.15
C CYS A 68 -15.65 -16.09 6.44
N GLY A 69 -16.57 -15.90 7.39
CA GLY A 69 -16.89 -14.57 7.95
C GLY A 69 -15.80 -14.02 8.89
N CYS A 70 -14.70 -14.74 9.08
CA CYS A 70 -13.57 -14.35 9.92
C CYS A 70 -12.63 -13.35 9.25
N THR A 71 -12.64 -13.29 7.92
CA THR A 71 -11.86 -12.36 7.12
C THR A 71 -12.80 -11.53 6.24
N THR A 72 -12.68 -10.21 6.32
CA THR A 72 -13.41 -9.26 5.49
C THR A 72 -12.49 -8.72 4.40
N PRO A 73 -12.71 -9.06 3.13
CA PRO A 73 -11.94 -8.53 2.03
C PRO A 73 -12.57 -7.26 1.43
N TRP A 74 -11.75 -6.38 0.87
CA TRP A 74 -12.20 -5.32 -0.03
C TRP A 74 -11.16 -5.00 -1.10
N ILE A 75 -11.61 -4.33 -2.16
CA ILE A 75 -10.79 -3.91 -3.30
C ILE A 75 -10.53 -2.41 -3.14
N GLU A 76 -9.27 -1.97 -3.24
CA GLU A 76 -8.97 -0.53 -3.18
C GLU A 76 -9.34 0.20 -4.47
N LYS A 77 -9.05 -0.43 -5.62
CA LYS A 77 -9.41 0.08 -6.94
C LYS A 77 -9.82 -1.07 -7.86
N GLN A 78 -11.01 -0.97 -8.46
CA GLN A 78 -11.55 -2.03 -9.30
C GLN A 78 -11.06 -1.95 -10.75
N ASP A 79 -10.84 -0.75 -11.28
CA ASP A 79 -10.38 -0.53 -12.67
C ASP A 79 -8.89 -0.20 -12.70
N LEU A 80 -8.11 -1.03 -13.39
CA LEU A 80 -6.68 -0.86 -13.55
C LEU A 80 -6.33 -0.61 -15.00
N LYS A 81 -5.80 0.58 -15.27
CA LYS A 81 -5.18 0.89 -16.56
C LYS A 81 -3.88 0.10 -16.71
N THR A 82 -3.30 0.15 -17.92
CA THR A 82 -1.98 -0.41 -18.21
C THR A 82 -0.95 0.00 -17.16
N HIS A 83 -0.28 -0.98 -16.55
CA HIS A 83 0.76 -0.80 -15.52
C HIS A 83 0.31 -0.15 -14.21
N GLU A 84 -1.01 -0.05 -13.98
CA GLU A 84 -1.52 0.48 -12.73
C GLU A 84 -1.56 -0.60 -11.62
N THR A 85 -1.30 -0.19 -10.38
CA THR A 85 -1.25 -1.05 -9.19
C THR A 85 -2.45 -0.80 -8.29
N THR A 86 -2.95 -1.86 -7.66
CA THR A 86 -3.91 -1.79 -6.56
C THR A 86 -3.66 -2.90 -5.54
N ALA A 87 -4.50 -3.01 -4.52
CA ALA A 87 -4.45 -4.11 -3.56
C ALA A 87 -5.84 -4.70 -3.29
N ILE A 88 -5.85 -6.00 -3.03
CA ILE A 88 -6.94 -6.67 -2.32
C ILE A 88 -6.56 -6.69 -0.85
N VAL A 89 -7.34 -6.04 0.00
CA VAL A 89 -7.04 -5.97 1.42
C VAL A 89 -7.86 -7.01 2.17
N ALA A 90 -7.20 -7.77 3.04
CA ALA A 90 -7.79 -8.78 3.88
C ALA A 90 -7.68 -8.38 5.35
N LYS A 91 -8.82 -8.21 6.02
CA LYS A 91 -8.87 -7.92 7.46
C LYS A 91 -9.43 -9.10 8.23
N ILE A 92 -8.65 -9.65 9.16
CA ILE A 92 -9.13 -10.67 10.09
C ILE A 92 -9.82 -9.98 11.28
N ASN A 93 -11.01 -10.46 11.63
CA ASN A 93 -11.73 -10.00 12.81
C ASN A 93 -11.24 -10.73 14.07
N THR A 94 -10.21 -10.16 14.71
CA THR A 94 -9.58 -10.73 15.90
C THR A 94 -10.39 -10.52 17.18
N ASP A 95 -11.45 -9.72 17.16
CA ASP A 95 -12.34 -9.51 18.31
C ASP A 95 -13.36 -10.64 18.48
N ARG A 96 -13.93 -11.09 17.36
CA ARG A 96 -15.03 -12.07 17.32
C ARG A 96 -14.56 -13.51 17.18
N PHE A 97 -13.37 -13.73 16.65
CA PHE A 97 -12.85 -15.06 16.36
C PHE A 97 -11.61 -15.36 17.20
N LEU A 98 -11.41 -16.63 17.56
CA LEU A 98 -10.28 -17.14 18.35
C LEU A 98 -9.73 -18.42 17.72
N GLY A 99 -8.48 -18.76 18.04
CA GLY A 99 -7.78 -19.97 17.59
C GLY A 99 -7.36 -19.91 16.12
N GLN A 100 -7.11 -21.08 15.53
CA GLN A 100 -6.74 -21.17 14.11
C GLN A 100 -7.88 -20.70 13.21
N LYS A 101 -7.58 -19.72 12.36
CA LYS A 101 -8.46 -19.20 11.33
C LYS A 101 -7.73 -19.14 10.01
N GLY A 102 -8.49 -19.41 8.96
CA GLY A 102 -8.03 -19.34 7.58
C GLY A 102 -9.18 -18.92 6.70
N ALA A 103 -8.88 -18.10 5.71
CA ALA A 103 -9.81 -17.69 4.66
C ALA A 103 -9.12 -17.82 3.32
N THR A 104 -9.77 -18.53 2.40
CA THR A 104 -9.53 -18.33 0.98
C THR A 104 -10.39 -17.17 0.50
N LEU A 105 -9.74 -16.17 -0.09
CA LEU A 105 -10.37 -15.04 -0.76
C LEU A 105 -10.40 -15.33 -2.26
N THR A 106 -11.57 -15.29 -2.87
CA THR A 106 -11.72 -15.48 -4.32
C THR A 106 -11.95 -14.13 -4.97
N VAL A 107 -10.94 -13.68 -5.72
CA VAL A 107 -10.95 -12.47 -6.53
C VAL A 107 -11.44 -12.85 -7.92
N THR A 108 -12.47 -12.16 -8.41
CA THR A 108 -13.06 -12.42 -9.73
C THR A 108 -12.82 -11.24 -10.66
N PHE A 109 -12.22 -11.52 -11.80
CA PHE A 109 -12.00 -10.59 -12.91
C PHE A 109 -13.01 -10.89 -14.02
N ASP A 110 -13.57 -9.85 -14.62
CA ASP A 110 -14.45 -9.98 -15.80
C ASP A 110 -13.85 -9.35 -17.07
N LYS A 111 -12.73 -8.61 -16.94
CA LYS A 111 -11.95 -8.02 -18.03
C LYS A 111 -10.44 -8.19 -17.81
N PRO A 112 -9.64 -8.32 -18.90
CA PRO A 112 -10.05 -8.45 -20.30
C PRO A 112 -10.73 -9.80 -20.61
N TYR A 113 -10.49 -10.81 -19.79
CA TYR A 113 -11.15 -12.10 -19.84
C TYR A 113 -11.57 -12.52 -18.44
N TYR A 114 -12.56 -13.40 -18.33
CA TYR A 114 -12.95 -13.93 -17.03
C TYR A 114 -11.81 -14.73 -16.40
N ALA A 115 -11.47 -14.43 -15.14
CA ALA A 115 -10.52 -15.19 -14.35
C ALA A 115 -10.87 -15.15 -12.86
N GLN A 116 -10.42 -16.16 -12.13
CA GLN A 116 -10.51 -16.19 -10.67
C GLN A 116 -9.15 -16.48 -10.09
N VAL A 117 -8.78 -15.71 -9.07
CA VAL A 117 -7.54 -15.90 -8.31
C VAL A 117 -7.91 -16.15 -6.86
N GLN A 118 -7.28 -17.16 -6.26
CA GLN A 118 -7.43 -17.48 -4.85
C GLN A 118 -6.26 -16.92 -4.06
N LEU A 119 -6.57 -16.13 -3.03
CA LEU A 119 -5.63 -15.64 -2.04
C LEU A 119 -5.87 -16.36 -0.71
N GLN A 120 -4.82 -16.64 0.05
CA GLN A 120 -4.92 -17.37 1.32
C GLN A 120 -4.46 -16.47 2.46
N ALA A 121 -5.33 -16.30 3.46
CA ALA A 121 -5.03 -15.60 4.70
C ALA A 121 -5.15 -16.60 5.86
N ARG A 122 -4.12 -16.72 6.71
CA ARG A 122 -4.14 -17.58 7.90
C ARG A 122 -3.67 -16.84 9.15
N ALA A 123 -4.22 -17.19 10.29
CA ALA A 123 -3.81 -16.65 11.58
C ALA A 123 -4.15 -17.61 12.72
N TYR A 124 -3.42 -17.52 13.82
CA TYR A 124 -3.83 -18.03 15.12
C TYR A 124 -4.20 -16.87 16.03
N ILE A 125 -5.48 -16.71 16.35
CA ILE A 125 -5.94 -15.61 17.21
C ILE A 125 -5.88 -16.04 18.68
N ARG A 126 -4.95 -15.46 19.42
CA ARG A 126 -4.69 -15.72 20.84
C ARG A 126 -5.80 -15.13 21.71
N SER A 127 -6.34 -15.92 22.64
CA SER A 127 -7.32 -15.44 23.64
C SER A 127 -6.67 -14.93 24.93
N ASP A 128 -5.40 -15.29 25.13
CA ASP A 128 -4.60 -15.06 26.34
C ASP A 128 -3.76 -13.79 26.27
N VAL A 129 -3.60 -13.19 25.08
CA VAL A 129 -2.89 -11.92 24.88
C VAL A 129 -3.82 -10.91 24.20
N VAL A 130 -3.87 -9.70 24.75
CA VAL A 130 -4.71 -8.60 24.27
C VAL A 130 -3.90 -7.31 24.24
N PHE A 131 -3.99 -6.56 23.14
CA PHE A 131 -3.49 -5.18 23.08
C PHE A 131 -4.63 -4.19 23.30
N ASN A 132 -4.34 -3.10 24.01
CA ASN A 132 -5.26 -1.97 24.15
C ASN A 132 -4.49 -0.64 24.05
N PRO A 133 -4.72 0.17 22.99
CA PRO A 133 -5.50 -0.15 21.78
C PRO A 133 -4.94 -1.35 20.99
N GLY A 134 -5.68 -1.90 20.03
CA GLY A 134 -5.27 -3.09 19.26
C GLY A 134 -4.04 -2.93 18.34
N SER A 135 -3.53 -1.72 18.21
CA SER A 135 -2.35 -1.37 17.41
C SER A 135 -1.77 -0.06 17.90
N VAL A 136 -0.53 0.24 17.54
CA VAL A 136 0.07 1.55 17.74
C VAL A 136 -0.32 2.46 16.57
N GLU A 137 -1.10 3.50 16.85
CA GLU A 137 -1.48 4.53 15.87
C GLU A 137 -0.59 5.77 16.02
N ILE A 138 0.48 5.83 15.21
CA ILE A 138 1.37 6.99 15.13
C ILE A 138 0.58 8.22 14.64
N GLY A 139 -0.33 8.02 13.68
CA GLY A 139 -1.11 9.09 13.05
C GLY A 139 -0.35 9.77 11.92
N ALA A 140 -0.75 11.00 11.57
CA ALA A 140 -0.02 11.85 10.64
C ALA A 140 1.10 12.60 11.37
N VAL A 141 2.33 12.43 10.91
CA VAL A 141 3.53 13.09 11.46
C VAL A 141 4.15 13.89 10.34
N ALA A 142 4.52 15.15 10.59
CA ALA A 142 5.23 15.93 9.59
C ALA A 142 6.64 15.37 9.39
N GLU A 143 7.15 15.39 8.17
CA GLU A 143 8.55 15.09 7.85
C GLU A 143 9.51 15.82 8.79
N GLY A 144 10.55 15.12 9.27
CA GLY A 144 11.50 15.70 10.21
C GLY A 144 10.97 15.82 11.65
N GLN A 145 9.87 15.15 12.00
CA GLN A 145 9.35 15.10 13.37
C GLN A 145 9.35 13.66 13.89
N ALA A 146 9.77 13.51 15.14
CA ALA A 146 9.63 12.26 15.87
C ALA A 146 8.22 12.12 16.49
N ALA A 147 7.82 10.88 16.78
CA ALA A 147 6.56 10.61 17.46
C ALA A 147 6.63 9.39 18.37
N ASP A 148 6.18 9.57 19.61
CA ASP A 148 6.05 8.48 20.59
C ASP A 148 4.60 8.07 20.77
N ARG A 149 4.36 6.76 20.79
CA ARG A 149 3.06 6.18 21.10
C ARG A 149 3.22 4.98 22.01
N GLN A 150 2.18 4.69 22.77
CA GLN A 150 2.18 3.56 23.69
C GLN A 150 0.93 2.73 23.53
N VAL A 151 1.09 1.45 23.80
CA VAL A 151 0.00 0.48 23.90
C VAL A 151 0.18 -0.34 25.17
N THR A 152 -0.91 -0.82 25.73
CA THR A 152 -0.86 -1.81 26.82
C THR A 152 -1.04 -3.20 26.27
N LEU A 153 -0.22 -4.14 26.71
CA LEU A 153 -0.41 -5.57 26.51
C LEU A 153 -0.86 -6.18 27.82
N ALA A 154 -1.94 -6.95 27.79
CA ALA A 154 -2.35 -7.81 28.89
C ALA A 154 -2.22 -9.27 28.48
N HIS A 155 -1.59 -10.07 29.33
CA HIS A 155 -1.53 -11.52 29.22
C HIS A 155 -2.25 -12.17 30.40
N ALA A 156 -3.00 -13.25 30.16
CA ALA A 156 -3.71 -14.01 31.19
C ALA A 156 -3.42 -15.52 31.09
N GLY A 157 -3.08 -16.14 32.23
CA GLY A 157 -2.97 -17.60 32.37
C GLY A 157 -1.71 -18.02 33.10
N ARG A 158 -0.56 -17.99 32.42
CA ARG A 158 0.74 -18.34 33.02
C ARG A 158 1.31 -17.21 33.87
N SER A 159 1.54 -17.49 35.15
CA SER A 159 2.10 -16.54 36.12
C SER A 159 3.57 -16.17 35.87
N ASP A 160 4.29 -16.96 35.07
CA ASP A 160 5.69 -16.76 34.71
C ASP A 160 5.87 -16.20 33.28
N TRP A 161 4.78 -15.88 32.59
CA TRP A 161 4.84 -15.29 31.25
C TRP A 161 5.52 -13.93 31.28
N GLN A 162 6.42 -13.70 30.32
CA GLN A 162 7.19 -12.46 30.20
C GLN A 162 7.58 -12.16 28.75
N ILE A 163 7.70 -10.86 28.46
CA ILE A 163 8.37 -10.37 27.25
C ILE A 163 9.88 -10.37 27.54
N LEU A 164 10.64 -10.99 26.65
CA LEU A 164 12.10 -11.11 26.74
C LEU A 164 12.80 -10.01 25.93
N GLU A 165 12.24 -9.67 24.78
CA GLU A 165 12.85 -8.74 23.83
C GLU A 165 11.74 -8.13 22.96
N VAL A 166 11.99 -6.93 22.42
CA VAL A 166 11.18 -6.37 21.35
C VAL A 166 12.08 -6.02 20.17
N THR A 167 11.69 -6.41 18.97
CA THR A 167 12.49 -6.22 17.74
C THR A 167 11.72 -5.42 16.70
N CYS A 168 12.39 -4.46 16.06
CA CYS A 168 11.88 -3.67 14.95
C CYS A 168 12.71 -3.98 13.70
N THR A 169 12.05 -4.17 12.56
CA THR A 169 12.74 -4.37 11.26
C THR A 169 13.05 -3.06 10.56
N ASN A 170 12.22 -2.03 10.78
CA ASN A 170 12.44 -0.70 10.24
C ASN A 170 13.45 0.04 11.12
N PRO A 171 14.55 0.56 10.56
CA PRO A 171 15.57 1.27 11.31
C PRO A 171 15.07 2.59 11.92
N HIS A 172 13.97 3.15 11.42
CA HIS A 172 13.35 4.38 11.92
C HIS A 172 12.36 4.18 13.07
N LEU A 173 12.16 2.91 13.46
CA LEU A 173 11.33 2.52 14.59
C LEU A 173 12.20 1.92 15.70
N SER A 174 11.95 2.35 16.92
CA SER A 174 12.43 1.66 18.12
C SER A 174 11.28 1.40 19.07
N ALA A 175 11.42 0.36 19.89
CA ALA A 175 10.41 0.01 20.86
C ALA A 175 11.04 -0.41 22.18
N THR A 176 10.36 -0.11 23.28
CA THR A 176 10.71 -0.55 24.63
C THR A 176 9.48 -1.12 25.33
N PHE A 177 9.70 -1.87 26.40
CA PHE A 177 8.61 -2.43 27.19
C PHE A 177 8.93 -2.34 28.69
N GLU A 178 7.88 -2.17 29.49
CA GLU A 178 7.93 -2.09 30.95
C GLU A 178 6.81 -2.94 31.54
N GLU A 179 7.11 -3.83 32.48
CA GLU A 179 6.07 -4.54 33.25
C GLU A 179 5.42 -3.58 34.23
N ILE A 180 4.12 -3.32 34.05
CA ILE A 180 3.36 -2.34 34.85
C ILE A 180 2.47 -3.00 35.91
N GLY A 181 2.35 -4.32 35.89
CA GLY A 181 1.61 -5.05 36.92
C GLY A 181 1.55 -6.55 36.68
N ARG A 182 1.55 -7.31 37.77
CA ARG A 182 1.35 -8.76 37.77
C ARG A 182 0.52 -9.19 38.97
N SER A 183 -0.56 -9.93 38.73
CA SER A 183 -1.41 -10.45 39.79
C SER A 183 -2.27 -11.61 39.30
N GLY A 184 -2.35 -12.70 40.07
CA GLY A 184 -3.30 -13.79 39.83
C GLY A 184 -3.22 -14.44 38.45
N GLY A 185 -2.01 -14.58 37.88
CA GLY A 185 -1.81 -15.12 36.53
C GLY A 185 -2.06 -14.12 35.39
N ASN A 186 -2.39 -12.86 35.72
CA ASN A 186 -2.41 -11.76 34.77
C ASN A 186 -1.11 -10.97 34.85
N THR A 187 -0.57 -10.59 33.69
CA THR A 187 0.58 -9.72 33.57
C THR A 187 0.27 -8.60 32.58
N GLN A 188 0.68 -7.38 32.89
CA GLN A 188 0.48 -6.21 32.05
C GLN A 188 1.82 -5.55 31.73
N TYR A 189 1.98 -5.16 30.47
CA TYR A 189 3.12 -4.42 29.97
C TYR A 189 2.66 -3.12 29.31
N ARG A 190 3.44 -2.06 29.49
CA ARG A 190 3.42 -0.89 28.62
C ARG A 190 4.47 -1.10 27.53
N ILE A 191 4.07 -0.97 26.28
CA ILE A 191 4.97 -1.02 25.13
C ILE A 191 4.99 0.39 24.54
N SER A 192 6.17 0.99 24.47
CA SER A 192 6.38 2.32 23.92
C SER A 192 7.11 2.19 22.59
N VAL A 193 6.54 2.75 21.53
CA VAL A 193 7.11 2.77 20.18
C VAL A 193 7.44 4.21 19.81
N HIS A 194 8.66 4.39 19.31
CA HIS A 194 9.20 5.66 18.87
C HIS A 194 9.45 5.62 17.36
N LEU A 195 8.88 6.58 16.65
CA LEU A 195 9.25 6.94 15.28
C LEU A 195 10.27 8.09 15.34
N ASP A 196 11.43 7.93 14.71
CA ASP A 196 12.41 9.00 14.66
C ASP A 196 12.14 10.04 13.55
N GLU A 197 12.84 11.17 13.64
CA GLU A 197 12.72 12.31 12.72
C GLU A 197 13.25 12.05 11.30
N THR A 198 13.99 10.96 11.09
CA THR A 198 14.60 10.60 9.80
C THR A 198 13.71 9.67 8.97
N MET A 199 12.54 9.28 9.50
CA MET A 199 11.57 8.47 8.76
C MET A 199 11.20 9.14 7.43
N PRO A 200 11.36 8.44 6.29
CA PRO A 200 10.97 8.96 4.99
C PRO A 200 9.48 9.26 4.88
N VAL A 201 9.14 10.24 4.03
CA VAL A 201 7.75 10.54 3.65
C VAL A 201 7.08 9.29 3.08
N GLY A 202 5.87 8.99 3.55
CA GLY A 202 5.13 7.81 3.10
C GLY A 202 4.21 7.24 4.17
N TYR A 203 3.65 6.06 3.88
CA TYR A 203 2.83 5.32 4.82
C TYR A 203 3.68 4.39 5.67
N LEU A 204 3.32 4.27 6.94
CA LEU A 204 3.86 3.29 7.87
C LEU A 204 2.78 2.23 8.12
N ASN A 205 3.11 0.96 7.89
CA ASN A 205 2.25 -0.18 8.18
C ASN A 205 3.12 -1.43 8.41
N GLU A 206 3.65 -1.55 9.61
CA GLU A 206 4.68 -2.55 9.94
C GLU A 206 4.41 -3.23 11.27
N HIS A 207 5.10 -4.35 11.53
CA HIS A 207 4.99 -5.06 12.79
C HIS A 207 6.26 -4.89 13.64
N VAL A 208 6.05 -4.50 14.90
CA VAL A 208 7.04 -4.67 15.97
C VAL A 208 6.81 -6.04 16.60
N VAL A 209 7.86 -6.84 16.76
CA VAL A 209 7.74 -8.23 17.24
C VAL A 209 8.18 -8.32 18.70
N LEU A 210 7.28 -8.76 19.57
CA LEU A 210 7.57 -9.04 20.97
C LEU A 210 7.95 -10.51 21.11
N LYS A 211 9.18 -10.79 21.53
CA LYS A 211 9.63 -12.15 21.85
C LYS A 211 9.29 -12.47 23.30
N THR A 212 8.75 -13.66 23.55
CA THR A 212 8.24 -14.08 24.85
C THR A 212 8.84 -15.42 25.26
N ASN A 213 8.70 -15.78 26.53
CA ASN A 213 9.09 -17.10 27.04
C ASN A 213 8.02 -18.20 26.83
N ASP A 214 7.04 -17.96 25.96
CA ASP A 214 6.03 -18.96 25.61
C ASP A 214 6.62 -20.02 24.66
N TYR A 215 6.57 -21.29 25.08
CA TYR A 215 7.21 -22.41 24.35
C TYR A 215 6.61 -22.67 22.97
N ASN A 216 5.30 -22.44 22.82
CA ASN A 216 4.61 -22.73 21.57
C ASN A 216 4.44 -21.50 20.69
N ARG A 217 4.53 -20.29 21.27
CA ARG A 217 4.22 -19.02 20.63
C ARG A 217 5.18 -17.93 21.09
N THR A 218 6.43 -18.09 20.68
CA THR A 218 7.53 -17.23 21.13
C THR A 218 7.43 -15.80 20.63
N GLN A 219 6.56 -15.50 19.68
CA GLN A 219 6.42 -14.18 19.06
C GLN A 219 4.99 -13.66 19.13
N VAL A 220 4.84 -12.37 19.44
CA VAL A 220 3.58 -11.64 19.36
C VAL A 220 3.82 -10.39 18.51
N PRO A 221 3.29 -10.31 17.28
CA PRO A 221 3.39 -9.13 16.44
C PRO A 221 2.43 -8.04 16.93
N LEU A 222 2.93 -6.81 16.98
CA LEU A 222 2.19 -5.59 17.28
C LEU A 222 2.23 -4.68 16.06
N LEU A 223 1.07 -4.42 15.47
CA LEU A 223 0.96 -3.51 14.32
C LEU A 223 1.27 -2.07 14.75
N VAL A 224 2.11 -1.40 13.97
CA VAL A 224 2.42 0.03 14.04
C VAL A 224 2.04 0.66 12.71
N GLN A 225 1.17 1.68 12.76
CA GLN A 225 0.62 2.33 11.57
C GLN A 225 0.61 3.85 11.69
N GLY A 226 0.77 4.53 10.55
CA GLY A 226 0.75 5.98 10.46
C GLY A 226 1.11 6.47 9.07
N ARG A 227 1.39 7.77 8.95
CA ARG A 227 1.98 8.34 7.74
C ARG A 227 2.88 9.53 8.08
N VAL A 228 3.98 9.64 7.36
CA VAL A 228 4.82 10.82 7.36
C VAL A 228 4.39 11.70 6.18
N GLU A 229 3.96 12.91 6.49
CA GLU A 229 3.49 13.89 5.51
C GLU A 229 4.63 14.82 5.10
N PRO A 230 4.81 15.11 3.80
CA PRO A 230 5.84 16.03 3.36
C PRO A 230 5.52 17.45 3.85
N SER A 231 6.56 18.26 4.07
CA SER A 231 6.39 19.66 4.48
C SER A 231 5.64 20.50 3.43
N ILE A 232 5.76 20.10 2.16
CA ILE A 232 5.09 20.71 1.00
C ILE A 232 4.45 19.61 0.15
N VAL A 233 3.18 19.80 -0.20
CA VAL A 233 2.41 18.92 -1.08
C VAL A 233 2.27 19.57 -2.46
N VAL A 234 2.49 18.79 -3.52
CA VAL A 234 2.30 19.20 -4.93
C VAL A 234 1.01 18.58 -5.48
N SER A 235 0.16 19.40 -6.09
CA SER A 235 -1.10 18.96 -6.72
C SER A 235 -1.23 19.52 -8.14
N PRO A 236 -1.57 18.71 -9.15
CA PRO A 236 -1.76 17.26 -9.07
C PRO A 236 -0.44 16.53 -8.78
N ALA A 237 -0.51 15.29 -8.29
CA ALA A 237 0.68 14.46 -8.04
C ALA A 237 1.38 13.99 -9.34
N THR A 238 0.71 14.14 -10.49
CA THR A 238 1.27 13.88 -11.82
C THR A 238 0.68 14.89 -12.78
N LEU A 239 1.52 15.47 -13.63
CA LEU A 239 1.11 16.49 -14.58
C LEU A 239 1.09 15.92 -16.01
N PHE A 240 -0.09 15.68 -16.56
CA PHE A 240 -0.23 15.31 -17.96
C PHE A 240 -0.53 16.54 -18.81
N MET A 241 0.35 16.91 -19.75
CA MET A 241 0.19 18.06 -20.63
C MET A 241 -0.75 17.78 -21.81
N GLY A 242 -1.03 16.52 -22.12
CA GLY A 242 -1.89 16.14 -23.25
C GLY A 242 -1.10 15.79 -24.51
N ASN A 243 -1.86 15.63 -25.60
CA ASN A 243 -1.34 15.50 -26.96
C ASN A 243 -1.20 16.90 -27.55
N VAL A 244 0.00 17.24 -28.00
CA VAL A 244 0.39 18.60 -28.39
C VAL A 244 0.95 18.56 -29.80
N GLU A 245 0.46 19.42 -30.69
CA GLU A 245 0.99 19.56 -32.04
C GLU A 245 2.35 20.28 -32.04
N PRO A 246 3.18 20.10 -33.09
CA PRO A 246 4.45 20.81 -33.20
C PRO A 246 4.27 22.33 -33.14
N GLY A 247 4.96 22.99 -32.21
CA GLY A 247 4.85 24.43 -31.95
C GLY A 247 3.63 24.85 -31.12
N GLN A 248 2.68 23.95 -30.81
CA GLN A 248 1.57 24.24 -29.93
C GLN A 248 2.06 24.41 -28.49
N THR A 249 1.48 25.38 -27.78
CA THR A 249 1.76 25.64 -26.37
C THR A 249 0.58 25.19 -25.51
N VAL A 250 0.86 24.46 -24.44
CA VAL A 250 -0.12 24.07 -23.43
C VAL A 250 0.35 24.52 -22.06
N THR A 251 -0.52 25.18 -21.29
CA THR A 251 -0.23 25.61 -19.92
C THR A 251 -1.17 24.94 -18.94
N LYS A 252 -0.62 24.41 -17.84
CA LYS A 252 -1.37 23.83 -16.73
C LYS A 252 -0.79 24.31 -15.41
N ASN A 253 -1.65 24.48 -14.42
CA ASN A 253 -1.24 24.96 -13.10
C ASN A 253 -0.91 23.79 -12.17
N ILE A 254 0.17 23.94 -11.42
CA ILE A 254 0.47 23.11 -10.26
C ILE A 254 0.25 23.95 -8.99
N VAL A 255 -0.25 23.32 -7.95
CA VAL A 255 -0.52 23.94 -6.64
C VAL A 255 0.44 23.34 -5.63
N LEU A 256 1.24 24.20 -5.01
CA LEU A 256 2.13 23.86 -3.92
C LEU A 256 1.48 24.30 -2.61
N ARG A 257 1.27 23.39 -1.67
CA ARG A 257 0.67 23.67 -0.36
C ARG A 257 1.62 23.24 0.76
N GLY A 258 2.04 24.19 1.58
CA GLY A 258 2.93 23.96 2.71
C GLY A 258 2.21 24.05 4.04
N ALA A 259 2.71 23.32 5.05
CA ALA A 259 2.20 23.43 6.43
C ALA A 259 2.51 24.79 7.07
N LYS A 260 3.58 25.46 6.62
CA LYS A 260 4.01 26.81 7.03
C LYS A 260 4.18 27.69 5.78
N PRO A 261 4.11 29.03 5.91
CA PRO A 261 4.41 29.93 4.78
C PRO A 261 5.84 29.70 4.27
N PHE A 262 5.99 29.63 2.94
CA PHE A 262 7.27 29.41 2.25
C PHE A 262 7.35 30.22 0.97
N ARG A 263 8.53 30.31 0.37
CA ARG A 263 8.80 30.92 -0.94
C ARG A 263 9.25 29.84 -1.92
N VAL A 264 8.82 29.97 -3.17
CA VAL A 264 9.37 29.17 -4.27
C VAL A 264 10.66 29.83 -4.74
N VAL A 265 11.77 29.11 -4.66
CA VAL A 265 13.10 29.61 -5.05
C VAL A 265 13.36 29.31 -6.52
N SER A 266 13.07 28.09 -6.95
CA SER A 266 13.27 27.68 -8.34
C SER A 266 12.31 26.55 -8.74
N VAL A 267 12.04 26.44 -10.04
CA VAL A 267 11.32 25.32 -10.65
C VAL A 267 12.10 24.90 -11.88
N ASN A 268 12.55 23.64 -11.90
CA ASN A 268 13.49 23.14 -12.90
C ASN A 268 12.97 21.85 -13.55
N CYS A 269 13.29 21.66 -14.82
CA CYS A 269 13.06 20.44 -15.58
C CYS A 269 14.27 20.20 -16.51
N ALA A 270 14.66 18.95 -16.70
CA ALA A 270 15.80 18.60 -17.55
C ALA A 270 15.54 18.90 -19.04
N ASP A 271 14.28 18.80 -19.49
CA ASP A 271 13.88 19.16 -20.85
C ASP A 271 13.47 20.64 -20.94
N GLY A 272 14.16 21.40 -21.79
CA GLY A 272 13.94 22.84 -22.00
C GLY A 272 12.65 23.20 -22.74
N SER A 273 11.84 22.21 -23.15
CA SER A 273 10.49 22.44 -23.71
C SER A 273 9.48 22.87 -22.63
N PHE A 274 9.82 22.67 -21.35
CA PHE A 274 9.04 23.14 -20.22
C PHE A 274 9.53 24.52 -19.75
N LYS A 275 8.59 25.43 -19.57
CA LYS A 275 8.80 26.79 -19.09
C LYS A 275 7.98 27.02 -17.84
N PHE A 276 8.56 27.76 -16.91
CA PHE A 276 7.99 28.06 -15.61
C PHE A 276 7.99 29.57 -15.44
N GLU A 277 6.83 30.12 -15.09
CA GLU A 277 6.72 31.50 -14.65
C GLU A 277 6.36 31.45 -13.17
N ILE A 278 7.25 31.93 -12.30
CA ILE A 278 6.95 32.08 -10.88
C ILE A 278 6.30 33.46 -10.75
N PRO A 279 5.00 33.55 -10.44
CA PRO A 279 4.34 34.84 -10.30
C PRO A 279 5.01 35.71 -9.22
N ASP A 280 5.08 37.03 -9.42
CA ASP A 280 5.73 37.94 -8.46
C ASP A 280 5.16 37.82 -7.04
N ASP A 281 3.86 37.50 -6.93
CA ASP A 281 3.18 37.30 -5.66
C ASP A 281 3.56 35.97 -4.97
N SER A 282 4.17 35.04 -5.68
CA SER A 282 4.68 33.76 -5.19
C SER A 282 6.11 33.87 -4.63
N SER A 283 6.75 35.04 -4.74
CA SER A 283 8.02 35.37 -4.08
C SER A 283 7.86 35.75 -2.60
N ALA A 284 6.64 36.09 -2.18
CA ALA A 284 6.30 36.36 -0.79
C ALA A 284 5.97 35.05 -0.04
N PRO A 285 6.32 34.91 1.25
CA PRO A 285 5.98 33.73 2.02
C PRO A 285 4.46 33.49 2.08
N LYS A 286 4.00 32.39 1.51
CA LYS A 286 2.59 31.96 1.50
C LYS A 286 2.49 30.47 1.77
N THR A 287 1.35 30.02 2.29
CA THR A 287 1.06 28.60 2.49
C THR A 287 0.61 27.91 1.21
N VAL A 288 0.23 28.67 0.18
CA VAL A 288 -0.22 28.16 -1.12
C VAL A 288 0.41 28.99 -2.23
N HIS A 289 1.01 28.31 -3.21
CA HIS A 289 1.51 28.89 -4.47
C HIS A 289 0.89 28.16 -5.65
N ILE A 290 0.58 28.91 -6.71
CA ILE A 290 0.07 28.36 -7.97
C ILE A 290 1.09 28.68 -9.05
N ILE A 291 1.73 27.65 -9.60
CA ILE A 291 2.79 27.82 -10.60
C ILE A 291 2.25 27.34 -11.95
N PRO A 292 2.15 28.23 -12.97
CA PRO A 292 1.87 27.81 -14.34
C PRO A 292 3.09 27.08 -14.92
N VAL A 293 2.83 25.86 -15.40
CA VAL A 293 3.77 25.04 -16.16
C VAL A 293 3.35 25.06 -17.61
N THR A 294 4.22 25.58 -18.47
CA THR A 294 3.98 25.72 -19.91
C THR A 294 4.87 24.74 -20.67
N PHE A 295 4.27 23.91 -21.53
CA PHE A 295 4.98 23.02 -22.43
C PHE A 295 4.78 23.48 -23.88
N VAL A 296 5.88 23.51 -24.64
CA VAL A 296 5.87 23.84 -26.07
C VAL A 296 6.22 22.58 -26.87
N GLY A 297 5.33 22.17 -27.78
CA GLY A 297 5.55 21.01 -28.64
C GLY A 297 6.78 21.17 -29.52
N GLY A 298 7.72 20.23 -29.43
CA GLY A 298 8.89 20.18 -30.31
C GLY A 298 8.52 19.82 -31.76
N THR A 299 9.49 19.80 -32.66
CA THR A 299 9.26 19.45 -34.07
C THR A 299 9.21 17.95 -34.33
N ALA A 300 9.73 17.13 -33.42
CA ALA A 300 9.76 15.68 -33.54
C ALA A 300 8.61 15.05 -32.74
N SER A 301 7.88 14.14 -33.39
CA SER A 301 6.89 13.29 -32.74
C SER A 301 7.58 12.42 -31.68
N ARG A 302 7.23 12.61 -30.40
CA ARG A 302 7.83 11.90 -29.27
C ARG A 302 6.93 11.89 -28.05
N LYS A 303 7.02 10.80 -27.27
CA LYS A 303 6.53 10.76 -25.89
C LYS A 303 7.61 11.31 -24.97
N LEU A 304 7.19 12.14 -24.02
CA LEU A 304 8.04 12.78 -23.04
C LEU A 304 7.61 12.36 -21.63
N GLU A 305 8.58 11.88 -20.87
CA GLU A 305 8.46 11.61 -19.44
C GLU A 305 9.57 12.39 -18.76
N GLN A 306 9.21 13.37 -17.95
CA GLN A 306 10.14 14.28 -17.28
C GLN A 306 9.75 14.45 -15.82
N ILE A 307 10.70 14.89 -15.01
CA ILE A 307 10.46 15.23 -13.61
C ILE A 307 10.67 16.73 -13.45
N ILE A 308 9.62 17.42 -12.99
CA ILE A 308 9.72 18.82 -12.56
C ILE A 308 10.12 18.81 -11.09
N ARG A 309 11.17 19.57 -10.76
CA ARG A 309 11.68 19.74 -9.40
C ARG A 309 11.46 21.16 -8.92
N VAL A 310 10.93 21.29 -7.72
CA VAL A 310 10.65 22.58 -7.08
C VAL A 310 11.58 22.73 -5.88
N GLU A 311 12.25 23.87 -5.79
CA GLU A 311 13.07 24.23 -4.62
C GLU A 311 12.40 25.37 -3.86
N THR A 312 12.44 25.29 -2.53
CA THR A 312 11.82 26.27 -1.63
C THR A 312 12.80 26.74 -0.56
N ASP A 313 12.48 27.86 0.08
CA ASP A 313 13.28 28.41 1.18
C ASP A 313 13.22 27.60 2.49
N LEU A 314 12.36 26.58 2.57
CA LEU A 314 12.29 25.70 3.72
C LEU A 314 13.46 24.71 3.81
N GLY A 315 14.23 24.52 2.73
CA GLY A 315 15.33 23.57 2.66
C GLY A 315 14.92 22.09 2.77
N THR A 316 13.62 21.81 2.91
CA THR A 316 13.04 20.46 2.86
C THR A 316 12.79 20.07 1.41
N PRO A 317 13.00 18.79 1.05
CA PRO A 317 12.66 18.30 -0.29
C PRO A 317 11.18 18.50 -0.60
N VAL A 318 10.88 19.02 -1.78
CA VAL A 318 9.52 19.01 -2.33
C VAL A 318 9.35 17.70 -3.11
N PRO A 319 8.20 17.01 -3.01
CA PRO A 319 7.94 15.82 -3.82
C PRO A 319 8.17 16.10 -5.32
N ASP A 320 8.93 15.21 -5.97
CA ASP A 320 9.15 15.23 -7.41
C ASP A 320 7.79 15.18 -8.14
N LEU A 321 7.65 15.94 -9.23
CA LEU A 321 6.44 15.97 -10.04
C LEU A 321 6.67 15.28 -11.39
N PRO A 322 6.28 13.99 -11.53
CA PRO A 322 6.25 13.30 -12.81
C PRO A 322 5.34 14.04 -13.79
N THR A 323 5.87 14.28 -14.99
CA THR A 323 5.23 15.09 -16.01
C THR A 323 5.31 14.39 -17.36
N TYR A 324 4.17 14.30 -18.04
CA TYR A 324 3.99 13.55 -19.27
C TYR A 324 3.47 14.45 -20.39
N ALA A 325 4.03 14.34 -21.58
CA ALA A 325 3.54 15.02 -22.78
C ALA A 325 3.71 14.12 -24.02
N VAL A 326 2.84 14.27 -25.01
CA VAL A 326 2.98 13.59 -26.30
C VAL A 326 2.97 14.63 -27.39
N VAL A 327 4.07 14.73 -28.14
CA VAL A 327 4.10 15.52 -29.38
C VAL A 327 3.70 14.60 -30.52
N GLN A 328 2.64 14.97 -31.26
CA GLN A 328 2.15 14.19 -32.41
C GLN A 328 2.78 14.66 -33.71
#